data_AF-A0A2E2LBN1-F1
#
_entry.id   AF-A0A2E2LBN1-F1
#
_cell.length_a   1.000
_cell.length_b   1.000
_cell.length_c   1.000
_cell.angle_alpha   90.00
_cell.angle_beta   90.00
_cell.angle_gamma   90.00
#
_symmetry.space_group_name_H-M   'P 1'
#
loop_
_entity.id
_entity.type
_entity.pdbx_description
1 polymer ?
#
loop_
_entity_poly.entity_id
_entity_poly.type
_entity_poly.pdbx_seq_one_letter_code
_entity_poly.pdbx_strand_id
1 'polypeptide(L)'
;MESMKSEWGRRDVFRAAMLAVPAFAVAQTMMPGRASATTIDPSCEVPADPVPTPAPEAPASATGAYGPAGSHWPARTPEPGDAFDLVVEVEPNWWTIQNAIADAIQQQPQGKIKIAVKPGVFDYGYGAGSTDYGVLHGINAGGRTWRVLVVPRDGWGTVTASGTIAQASSRGYAFVSVSGISVVGFDFSGQAVLVRDAQDFALAWSTVGQLNITANNANTSGVEFVECVLPNQVDDDTDRMAFRIANNYSIDGVSLLGCYVAPAYKAAGSSSHCDTFQASRSSGSGGIRNLRFEDSVFFQSSSQVLMMERTSGVSLAHSAFIGGLRGTGRYPIGAGRHVMTAQNTLWGKTTDPVTNATASDSFIAGSIRGWNFASASNTVVSHTPPTPASGEFTVDDAYAAADQPLPQGWYDANCPMPDAARLATIWAAL
;
A
#
# COMPACT_ATOMS: atom_id res chain seq x y z
N MET A 1 -25.10 -45.71 35.80
CA MET A 1 -23.78 -45.51 36.43
C MET A 1 -22.74 -45.99 35.42
N GLU A 2 -21.77 -45.26 34.90
CA GLU A 2 -21.26 -43.86 34.93
C GLU A 2 -20.41 -43.77 33.65
N SER A 3 -20.72 -42.89 32.70
CA SER A 3 -19.99 -41.65 32.39
C SER A 3 -18.47 -41.69 32.62
N MET A 4 -17.68 -41.75 31.54
CA MET A 4 -16.41 -41.02 31.43
C MET A 4 -16.24 -40.48 30.00
N LYS A 5 -16.64 -39.22 29.82
CA LYS A 5 -16.14 -38.32 28.78
C LYS A 5 -14.72 -37.90 29.19
N SER A 6 -13.71 -38.04 28.33
CA SER A 6 -12.44 -37.33 28.50
C SER A 6 -12.40 -36.13 27.57
N GLU A 7 -12.50 -34.96 28.17
CA GLU A 7 -12.39 -33.65 27.56
C GLU A 7 -11.03 -33.49 26.86
N TRP A 8 -11.04 -33.10 25.60
CA TRP A 8 -9.86 -32.51 24.95
C TRP A 8 -9.81 -31.04 25.36
N GLY A 9 -8.87 -30.73 26.24
CA GLY A 9 -8.67 -29.41 26.81
C GLY A 9 -8.21 -28.37 25.78
N ARG A 10 -8.73 -27.15 25.94
CA ARG A 10 -8.42 -25.90 25.22
C ARG A 10 -6.96 -25.40 25.33
N ARG A 11 -5.95 -26.27 25.33
CA ARG A 11 -4.54 -25.89 25.55
C ARG A 11 -3.52 -26.27 24.46
N ASP A 12 -3.94 -26.94 23.38
CA ASP A 12 -3.00 -27.42 22.35
C ASP A 12 -3.11 -26.73 20.96
N VAL A 13 -3.72 -25.54 20.87
CA VAL A 13 -3.75 -24.74 19.62
C VAL A 13 -2.67 -23.64 19.58
N PHE A 14 -1.93 -23.43 20.67
CA PHE A 14 -0.83 -22.46 20.72
C PHE A 14 0.53 -23.14 20.59
N ARG A 15 0.90 -23.56 19.36
CA ARG A 15 2.30 -23.88 19.02
C ARG A 15 2.67 -23.96 17.53
N ALA A 16 1.84 -23.44 16.62
CA ALA A 16 2.10 -23.48 15.17
C ALA A 16 2.32 -22.11 14.50
N ALA A 17 2.74 -21.08 15.24
CA ALA A 17 2.99 -19.74 14.68
C ALA A 17 4.31 -19.10 15.15
N MET A 18 5.34 -19.92 15.37
CA MET A 18 6.72 -19.44 15.51
C MET A 18 7.58 -20.07 14.41
N LEU A 19 8.37 -19.23 13.75
CA LEU A 19 9.40 -19.51 12.74
C LEU A 19 8.95 -19.40 11.27
N ALA A 20 8.93 -18.17 10.78
CA ALA A 20 9.38 -17.87 9.42
C ALA A 20 10.59 -16.92 9.51
N VAL A 21 11.70 -17.45 10.02
CA VAL A 21 13.04 -16.88 9.86
C VAL A 21 13.78 -17.81 8.90
N PRO A 22 14.28 -17.35 7.75
CA PRO A 22 15.30 -18.11 7.04
C PRO A 22 16.68 -17.62 7.51
N ALA A 23 17.26 -18.34 8.45
CA ALA A 23 18.70 -18.38 8.64
C ALA A 23 19.22 -19.61 7.91
N PHE A 24 19.95 -19.44 6.81
CA PHE A 24 20.92 -20.43 6.35
C PHE A 24 22.10 -19.72 5.69
N ALA A 25 23.19 -19.65 6.44
CA ALA A 25 24.54 -19.60 5.91
C ALA A 25 25.14 -21.00 6.13
N VAL A 26 25.48 -21.72 5.07
CA VAL A 26 26.54 -22.73 5.08
C VAL A 26 27.32 -22.62 3.78
N ALA A 27 28.62 -22.47 3.95
CA ALA A 27 29.64 -22.37 2.91
C ALA A 27 29.70 -23.64 2.05
N GLN A 28 29.93 -23.46 0.75
CA GLN A 28 30.68 -24.42 -0.05
C GLN A 28 31.76 -23.71 -0.87
N THR A 29 32.90 -24.38 -0.85
CA THR A 29 34.24 -24.02 -1.28
C THR A 29 34.38 -23.78 -2.79
N MET A 30 35.31 -22.88 -3.11
CA MET A 30 35.76 -22.46 -4.44
C MET A 30 36.24 -23.60 -5.33
N MET A 31 35.96 -23.48 -6.64
CA MET A 31 36.89 -23.78 -7.73
C MET A 31 36.69 -22.74 -8.85
N PRO A 32 37.75 -22.18 -9.44
CA PRO A 32 37.66 -21.05 -10.38
C PRO A 32 37.38 -21.52 -11.81
N GLY A 33 36.25 -21.11 -12.36
CA GLY A 33 35.95 -21.21 -13.80
C GLY A 33 36.53 -20.00 -14.54
N ARG A 34 37.53 -20.26 -15.38
CA ARG A 34 38.28 -19.32 -16.22
C ARG A 34 37.33 -18.50 -17.12
N ALA A 35 37.19 -17.20 -16.85
CA ALA A 35 36.53 -16.28 -17.76
C ALA A 35 37.43 -16.03 -18.98
N SER A 36 36.92 -16.30 -20.17
CA SER A 36 37.58 -15.98 -21.43
C SER A 36 37.43 -14.48 -21.68
N ALA A 37 38.55 -13.76 -21.74
CA ALA A 37 38.57 -12.32 -22.01
C ALA A 37 38.26 -12.08 -23.49
N THR A 38 37.05 -11.58 -23.79
CA THR A 38 36.76 -10.90 -25.04
C THR A 38 37.15 -9.43 -24.90
N THR A 39 38.13 -9.00 -25.69
CA THR A 39 38.54 -7.62 -25.92
C THR A 39 37.36 -6.77 -26.37
N ILE A 40 37.05 -5.70 -25.62
CA ILE A 40 36.05 -4.70 -26.01
C ILE A 40 36.73 -3.67 -26.93
N ASP A 41 36.12 -3.48 -28.10
CA ASP A 41 36.44 -2.48 -29.11
C ASP A 41 36.16 -1.05 -28.57
N PRO A 42 37.13 -0.11 -28.60
CA PRO A 42 37.00 1.19 -27.95
C PRO A 42 36.18 2.24 -28.74
N SER A 43 35.27 1.84 -29.64
CA SER A 43 34.48 2.79 -30.45
C SER A 43 32.96 2.71 -30.29
N CYS A 44 32.44 2.21 -29.17
CA CYS A 44 31.01 2.32 -28.85
C CYS A 44 30.76 3.51 -27.91
N GLU A 45 30.17 4.58 -28.43
CA GLU A 45 29.58 5.64 -27.62
C GLU A 45 28.58 5.02 -26.63
N VAL A 46 28.86 5.22 -25.34
CA VAL A 46 27.91 4.91 -24.26
C VAL A 46 26.72 5.87 -24.44
N PRO A 47 25.49 5.38 -24.61
CA PRO A 47 24.32 6.26 -24.63
C PRO A 47 24.29 7.06 -23.34
N ALA A 48 24.20 8.38 -23.45
CA ALA A 48 24.07 9.26 -22.30
C ALA A 48 22.87 8.82 -21.44
N ASP A 49 23.03 8.86 -20.12
CA ASP A 49 21.93 8.63 -19.18
C ASP A 49 20.73 9.51 -19.57
N PRO A 50 19.51 8.98 -19.61
CA PRO A 50 18.34 9.79 -19.91
C PRO A 50 18.25 10.91 -18.87
N VAL A 51 18.20 12.16 -19.36
CA VAL A 51 17.95 13.35 -18.56
C VAL A 51 16.69 13.09 -17.72
N PRO A 52 16.72 13.29 -16.39
CA PRO A 52 15.54 13.13 -15.55
C PRO A 52 14.42 13.99 -16.13
N THR A 53 13.34 13.35 -16.57
CA THR A 53 12.12 14.07 -16.91
C THR A 53 11.65 14.72 -15.60
N PRO A 54 11.41 16.04 -15.54
CA PRO A 54 10.90 16.67 -14.34
C PRO A 54 9.61 15.94 -13.93
N ALA A 55 9.50 15.64 -12.64
CA ALA A 55 8.25 15.13 -12.08
C ALA A 55 7.10 16.06 -12.52
N PRO A 56 5.91 15.52 -12.85
CA PRO A 56 4.75 16.35 -13.14
C PRO A 56 4.60 17.39 -12.03
N GLU A 57 4.43 18.66 -12.42
CA GLU A 57 4.09 19.73 -11.48
C GLU A 57 2.87 19.26 -10.67
N ALA A 58 3.01 19.23 -9.34
CA ALA A 58 1.89 18.95 -8.46
C ALA A 58 0.80 20.01 -8.72
N PRO A 59 -0.47 19.62 -8.80
CA PRO A 59 -1.54 20.61 -8.89
C PRO A 59 -1.42 21.58 -7.70
N ALA A 60 -1.68 22.86 -7.98
CA ALA A 60 -1.64 23.93 -6.99
C ALA A 60 -2.44 23.57 -5.74
N SER A 61 -1.82 23.79 -4.58
CA SER A 61 -2.29 23.54 -3.21
C SER A 61 -3.80 23.36 -3.09
N ALA A 62 -4.23 22.13 -2.80
CA ALA A 62 -5.58 21.88 -2.33
C ALA A 62 -5.78 22.65 -1.01
N THR A 63 -6.58 23.70 -1.04
CA THR A 63 -7.19 24.24 0.17
C THR A 63 -8.30 23.27 0.55
N GLY A 64 -7.94 22.18 1.24
CA GLY A 64 -8.85 21.07 1.51
C GLY A 64 -8.35 20.15 2.61
N ALA A 65 -9.21 19.24 3.05
CA ALA A 65 -8.83 18.18 3.98
C ALA A 65 -7.95 17.14 3.28
N TYR A 66 -7.03 16.52 4.02
CA TYR A 66 -6.28 15.34 3.61
C TYR A 66 -7.18 14.10 3.60
N GLY A 67 -6.87 13.16 2.70
CA GLY A 67 -7.55 11.86 2.59
C GLY A 67 -8.55 11.81 1.43
N PRO A 68 -9.43 10.78 1.42
CA PRO A 68 -10.35 10.56 0.31
C PRO A 68 -11.39 11.67 0.22
N ALA A 69 -11.59 12.15 -1.01
CA ALA A 69 -12.51 13.22 -1.34
C ALA A 69 -13.42 12.89 -2.54
N GLY A 70 -13.25 11.72 -3.18
CA GLY A 70 -13.98 11.33 -4.39
C GLY A 70 -13.47 12.03 -5.66
N SER A 71 -12.27 12.62 -5.61
CA SER A 71 -11.73 13.46 -6.68
C SER A 71 -10.59 12.81 -7.47
N HIS A 72 -10.00 11.73 -6.95
CA HIS A 72 -8.94 11.03 -7.64
C HIS A 72 -9.48 9.90 -8.49
N TRP A 73 -8.93 9.71 -9.68
CA TRP A 73 -9.24 8.56 -10.53
C TRP A 73 -7.95 7.93 -11.05
N PRO A 74 -7.84 6.59 -11.12
CA PRO A 74 -6.61 5.96 -11.61
C PRO A 74 -6.33 6.34 -13.06
N ALA A 75 -5.06 6.62 -13.38
CA ALA A 75 -4.66 6.98 -14.72
C ALA A 75 -5.02 5.87 -15.73
N ARG A 76 -5.30 6.27 -16.98
CA ARG A 76 -5.68 5.34 -18.07
C ARG A 76 -6.83 4.39 -17.73
N THR A 77 -7.70 4.74 -16.78
CA THR A 77 -8.87 3.94 -16.43
C THR A 77 -10.11 4.66 -16.96
N PRO A 78 -10.97 4.01 -17.77
CA PRO A 78 -12.23 4.62 -18.18
C PRO A 78 -13.14 4.81 -16.95
N GLU A 79 -13.93 5.87 -16.91
CA GLU A 79 -14.89 6.10 -15.82
C GLU A 79 -16.12 5.20 -15.96
N PRO A 80 -16.84 4.83 -14.87
CA PRO A 80 -17.96 3.90 -14.95
C PRO A 80 -19.11 4.34 -15.87
N GLY A 81 -19.28 5.65 -16.05
CA GLY A 81 -20.28 6.28 -16.91
C GLY A 81 -19.80 6.60 -18.34
N ASP A 82 -18.55 6.28 -18.69
CA ASP A 82 -18.04 6.43 -20.05
C ASP A 82 -18.82 5.54 -21.06
N ALA A 83 -18.70 5.88 -22.34
CA ALA A 83 -19.04 4.93 -23.40
C ALA A 83 -17.98 3.81 -23.46
N PHE A 84 -18.45 2.56 -23.46
CA PHE A 84 -17.61 1.37 -23.56
C PHE A 84 -17.84 0.65 -24.88
N ASP A 85 -16.76 0.12 -25.47
CA ASP A 85 -16.83 -0.72 -26.67
C ASP A 85 -17.34 -2.13 -26.33
N LEU A 86 -17.13 -2.56 -25.08
CA LEU A 86 -17.63 -3.81 -24.54
C LEU A 86 -17.92 -3.70 -23.05
N VAL A 87 -19.13 -4.11 -22.65
CA VAL A 87 -19.55 -4.28 -21.26
C VAL A 87 -19.93 -5.75 -21.06
N VAL A 88 -19.31 -6.39 -20.07
CA VAL A 88 -19.62 -7.77 -19.68
C VAL A 88 -20.09 -7.77 -18.24
N GLU A 89 -21.30 -8.28 -17.99
CA GLU A 89 -21.78 -8.50 -16.63
C GLU A 89 -21.40 -9.90 -16.14
N VAL A 90 -20.92 -9.99 -14.90
CA VAL A 90 -20.47 -11.25 -14.29
C VAL A 90 -20.95 -11.36 -12.84
N GLU A 91 -21.07 -12.61 -12.36
CA GLU A 91 -21.26 -12.87 -10.92
C GLU A 91 -19.98 -12.52 -10.12
N PRO A 92 -20.08 -12.25 -8.80
CA PRO A 92 -18.94 -11.94 -7.93
C PRO A 92 -18.07 -13.17 -7.68
N ASN A 93 -17.38 -13.61 -8.73
CA ASN A 93 -16.52 -14.77 -8.74
C ASN A 93 -15.27 -14.48 -9.58
N TRP A 94 -14.10 -14.59 -8.95
CA TRP A 94 -12.82 -14.22 -9.59
C TRP A 94 -12.47 -15.08 -10.81
N TRP A 95 -12.89 -16.35 -10.84
CA TRP A 95 -12.70 -17.21 -12.01
C TRP A 95 -13.51 -16.71 -13.20
N THR A 96 -14.78 -16.36 -12.98
CA THR A 96 -15.63 -15.78 -14.03
C THR A 96 -15.10 -14.41 -14.49
N ILE A 97 -14.66 -13.56 -13.56
CA ILE A 97 -14.04 -12.26 -13.89
C ILE A 97 -12.79 -12.46 -14.75
N GLN A 98 -11.88 -13.38 -14.37
CA GLN A 98 -10.65 -13.65 -15.12
C GLN A 98 -10.94 -14.08 -16.56
N ASN A 99 -11.88 -15.03 -16.75
CA ASN A 99 -12.25 -15.49 -18.09
C ASN A 99 -12.91 -14.37 -18.91
N ALA A 100 -13.79 -13.57 -18.30
CA ALA A 100 -14.41 -12.44 -18.97
C ALA A 100 -13.39 -11.39 -19.41
N ILE A 101 -12.37 -11.11 -18.61
CA ILE A 101 -11.26 -10.23 -19.01
C ILE A 101 -10.52 -10.83 -20.20
N ALA A 102 -10.12 -12.10 -20.12
CA ALA A 102 -9.35 -12.79 -21.17
C ALA A 102 -10.08 -12.81 -22.51
N ASP A 103 -11.40 -13.04 -22.50
CA ASP A 103 -12.23 -13.02 -23.72
C ASP A 103 -12.42 -11.58 -24.23
N ALA A 104 -12.66 -10.63 -23.33
CA ALA A 104 -12.91 -9.24 -23.70
C ALA A 104 -11.69 -8.58 -24.35
N ILE A 105 -10.47 -8.85 -23.86
CA ILE A 105 -9.25 -8.30 -24.46
C ILE A 105 -8.98 -8.83 -25.86
N GLN A 106 -9.46 -10.04 -26.20
CA GLN A 106 -9.36 -10.60 -27.55
C GLN A 106 -10.38 -9.95 -28.50
N GLN A 107 -11.61 -9.73 -28.02
CA GLN A 107 -12.67 -9.10 -28.80
C GLN A 107 -12.40 -7.61 -29.04
N GLN A 108 -11.90 -6.91 -28.03
CA GLN A 108 -11.61 -5.49 -28.06
C GLN A 108 -10.15 -5.22 -27.67
N PRO A 109 -9.18 -5.50 -28.56
CA PRO A 109 -7.75 -5.38 -28.25
C PRO A 109 -7.31 -3.94 -27.92
N GLN A 110 -8.06 -2.93 -28.37
CA GLN A 110 -7.76 -1.51 -28.13
C GLN A 110 -8.96 -0.71 -27.56
N GLY A 111 -10.13 -1.34 -27.41
CA GLY A 111 -11.35 -0.66 -26.94
C GLY A 111 -11.39 -0.44 -25.43
N LYS A 112 -12.32 0.40 -24.96
CA LYS A 112 -12.70 0.52 -23.55
C LYS A 112 -13.53 -0.71 -23.15
N ILE A 113 -13.09 -1.42 -22.11
CA ILE A 113 -13.75 -2.63 -21.60
C ILE A 113 -14.20 -2.40 -20.15
N LYS A 114 -15.46 -2.71 -19.85
CA LYS A 114 -16.03 -2.77 -18.50
C LYS A 114 -16.44 -4.20 -18.16
N ILE A 115 -15.90 -4.73 -17.07
CA ILE A 115 -16.37 -5.95 -16.41
C ILE A 115 -17.19 -5.51 -15.20
N ALA A 116 -18.52 -5.53 -15.35
CA ALA A 116 -19.47 -5.11 -14.33
C ALA A 116 -19.84 -6.31 -13.44
N VAL A 117 -19.43 -6.27 -12.17
CA VAL A 117 -19.66 -7.35 -11.21
C VAL A 117 -20.99 -7.14 -10.50
N LYS A 118 -21.91 -8.10 -10.60
CA LYS A 118 -23.21 -8.02 -9.92
C LYS A 118 -23.05 -8.02 -8.39
N PRO A 119 -24.00 -7.42 -7.65
CA PRO A 119 -23.98 -7.44 -6.19
C PRO A 119 -23.83 -8.84 -5.62
N GLY A 120 -23.08 -8.95 -4.53
CA GLY A 120 -22.92 -10.19 -3.78
C GLY A 120 -21.61 -10.22 -3.01
N VAL A 121 -21.15 -11.43 -2.69
CA VAL A 121 -19.98 -11.64 -1.85
C VAL A 121 -19.00 -12.52 -2.61
N PHE A 122 -17.75 -12.08 -2.73
CA PHE A 122 -16.67 -12.95 -3.19
C PHE A 122 -16.45 -14.08 -2.19
N ASP A 123 -16.24 -15.30 -2.70
CA ASP A 123 -15.70 -16.41 -1.92
C ASP A 123 -14.33 -16.05 -1.32
N TYR A 124 -13.84 -16.89 -0.40
CA TYR A 124 -12.52 -16.71 0.17
C TYR A 124 -11.44 -16.63 -0.91
N GLY A 125 -10.55 -15.64 -0.79
CA GLY A 125 -9.35 -15.59 -1.59
C GLY A 125 -8.35 -16.67 -1.17
N TYR A 126 -7.27 -16.80 -1.95
CA TYR A 126 -6.20 -17.77 -1.70
C TYR A 126 -5.12 -17.27 -0.73
N GLY A 127 -5.36 -16.13 -0.07
CA GLY A 127 -4.42 -15.46 0.82
C GLY A 127 -3.75 -14.23 0.19
N ALA A 128 -2.97 -13.52 1.00
CA ALA A 128 -2.25 -12.30 0.64
C ALA A 128 -0.77 -12.34 1.08
N GLY A 129 -0.23 -13.54 1.28
CA GLY A 129 1.18 -13.82 1.51
C GLY A 129 1.99 -13.83 0.21
N SER A 130 3.30 -13.63 0.33
CA SER A 130 4.22 -13.51 -0.80
C SER A 130 4.33 -14.75 -1.70
N THR A 131 3.76 -15.88 -1.30
CA THR A 131 3.72 -17.15 -2.04
C THR A 131 2.31 -17.58 -2.43
N ASP A 132 1.28 -16.85 -1.98
CA ASP A 132 -0.11 -17.26 -2.14
C ASP A 132 -0.56 -17.11 -3.60
N TYR A 133 -1.51 -17.96 -4.00
CA TYR A 133 -2.04 -17.96 -5.36
C TYR A 133 -2.88 -16.70 -5.64
N GLY A 134 -2.83 -16.20 -6.87
CA GLY A 134 -3.62 -15.04 -7.28
C GLY A 134 -5.08 -15.40 -7.52
N VAL A 135 -6.01 -14.60 -7.01
CA VAL A 135 -7.42 -14.67 -7.40
C VAL A 135 -7.62 -14.21 -8.85
N LEU A 136 -6.84 -13.21 -9.27
CA LEU A 136 -6.51 -12.96 -10.67
C LEU A 136 -5.03 -13.26 -10.87
N HIS A 137 -4.71 -13.99 -11.92
CA HIS A 137 -3.33 -14.36 -12.22
C HIS A 137 -3.02 -14.40 -13.72
N GLY A 138 -1.83 -13.94 -14.08
CA GLY A 138 -1.28 -14.11 -15.43
C GLY A 138 -2.03 -13.36 -16.55
N ILE A 139 -2.85 -12.37 -16.20
CA ILE A 139 -3.54 -11.52 -17.17
C ILE A 139 -2.56 -10.47 -17.69
N ASN A 140 -2.35 -10.43 -19.00
CA ASN A 140 -1.53 -9.40 -19.64
C ASN A 140 -2.37 -8.54 -20.59
N ALA A 141 -2.90 -7.44 -20.07
CA ALA A 141 -3.56 -6.39 -20.82
C ALA A 141 -2.70 -5.10 -20.87
N GLY A 142 -1.41 -5.20 -20.55
CA GLY A 142 -0.48 -4.06 -20.55
C GLY A 142 -0.30 -3.46 -21.94
N GLY A 143 0.01 -2.16 -21.98
CA GLY A 143 0.28 -1.42 -23.23
C GLY A 143 -0.97 -0.97 -24.01
N ARG A 144 -2.17 -1.31 -23.52
CA ARG A 144 -3.42 -0.72 -24.01
C ARG A 144 -3.51 0.76 -23.65
N THR A 145 -4.22 1.55 -24.45
CA THR A 145 -4.53 2.95 -24.13
C THR A 145 -5.31 3.08 -22.82
N TRP A 146 -6.24 2.13 -22.60
CA TRP A 146 -7.09 2.07 -21.42
C TRP A 146 -6.94 0.72 -20.72
N ARG A 147 -6.80 0.74 -19.40
CA ARG A 147 -6.92 -0.44 -18.54
C ARG A 147 -8.31 -1.03 -18.67
N VAL A 148 -8.43 -2.34 -18.46
CA VAL A 148 -9.74 -2.99 -18.28
C VAL A 148 -10.30 -2.59 -16.92
N LEU A 149 -11.49 -1.99 -16.90
CA LEU A 149 -12.18 -1.63 -15.68
C LEU A 149 -12.96 -2.84 -15.15
N VAL A 150 -12.63 -3.28 -13.94
CA VAL A 150 -13.41 -4.24 -13.15
C VAL A 150 -14.06 -3.46 -12.01
N VAL A 151 -15.39 -3.44 -11.96
CA VAL A 151 -16.15 -2.54 -11.05
C VAL A 151 -17.48 -3.18 -10.64
N PRO A 152 -18.01 -2.96 -9.43
CA PRO A 152 -19.38 -3.31 -9.11
C PRO A 152 -20.37 -2.66 -10.08
N ARG A 153 -21.40 -3.40 -10.47
CA ARG A 153 -22.45 -2.89 -11.34
C ARG A 153 -23.28 -1.80 -10.66
N ASP A 154 -23.51 -1.96 -9.35
CA ASP A 154 -24.48 -1.18 -8.58
C ASP A 154 -23.79 -0.26 -7.55
N GLY A 155 -22.52 0.10 -7.79
CA GLY A 155 -21.75 1.02 -6.94
C GLY A 155 -21.07 0.36 -5.73
N TRP A 156 -20.32 1.18 -4.98
CA TRP A 156 -19.54 0.71 -3.82
C TRP A 156 -20.42 0.06 -2.73
N GLY A 157 -19.87 -0.93 -2.05
CA GLY A 157 -20.55 -1.66 -0.96
C GLY A 157 -21.52 -2.75 -1.44
N THR A 158 -21.81 -2.83 -2.75
CA THR A 158 -22.68 -3.88 -3.31
C THR A 158 -21.93 -5.20 -3.55
N VAL A 159 -20.61 -5.15 -3.73
CA VAL A 159 -19.74 -6.33 -3.82
C VAL A 159 -18.74 -6.31 -2.69
N THR A 160 -18.82 -7.32 -1.83
CA THR A 160 -18.03 -7.45 -0.60
C THR A 160 -17.18 -8.72 -0.63
N ALA A 161 -16.29 -8.86 0.36
CA ALA A 161 -15.44 -10.04 0.50
C ALA A 161 -15.79 -10.89 1.73
N SER A 162 -15.77 -12.21 1.57
CA SER A 162 -15.98 -13.15 2.67
C SER A 162 -14.75 -13.23 3.60
N GLY A 163 -14.98 -13.48 4.88
CA GLY A 163 -13.93 -13.80 5.86
C GLY A 163 -13.31 -12.59 6.55
N THR A 164 -12.24 -12.83 7.30
CA THR A 164 -11.50 -11.75 7.97
C THR A 164 -9.99 -11.96 7.97
N ILE A 165 -9.24 -10.88 8.14
CA ILE A 165 -7.78 -10.86 8.24
C ILE A 165 -7.22 -11.58 9.48
N ALA A 166 -8.06 -11.70 10.52
CA ALA A 166 -7.73 -12.43 11.75
C ALA A 166 -7.83 -13.96 11.55
N GLN A 167 -8.52 -14.42 10.51
CA GLN A 167 -8.69 -15.84 10.21
C GLN A 167 -7.68 -16.29 9.16
N ALA A 168 -6.73 -17.13 9.58
CA ALA A 168 -5.66 -17.67 8.74
C ALA A 168 -6.13 -18.25 7.40
N SER A 169 -7.27 -18.94 7.40
CA SER A 169 -7.87 -19.59 6.23
C SER A 169 -8.51 -18.62 5.23
N SER A 170 -8.64 -17.34 5.56
CA SER A 170 -9.28 -16.33 4.71
C SER A 170 -8.48 -15.03 4.66
N ARG A 171 -7.15 -15.04 4.82
CA ARG A 171 -6.32 -13.82 4.92
C ARG A 171 -6.10 -13.08 3.60
N GLY A 172 -7.12 -12.97 2.76
CA GLY A 172 -7.11 -11.98 1.69
C GLY A 172 -7.02 -12.49 0.26
N TYR A 173 -6.81 -11.52 -0.63
CA TYR A 173 -6.88 -11.63 -2.07
C TYR A 173 -5.57 -11.15 -2.69
N ALA A 174 -4.94 -12.00 -3.51
CA ALA A 174 -3.74 -11.64 -4.25
C ALA A 174 -4.03 -11.41 -5.74
N PHE A 175 -3.49 -10.34 -6.32
CA PHE A 175 -3.45 -10.06 -7.75
C PHE A 175 -2.02 -10.32 -8.21
N VAL A 176 -1.78 -11.41 -8.96
CA VAL A 176 -0.43 -11.92 -9.23
C VAL A 176 -0.11 -11.91 -10.71
N SER A 177 0.97 -11.24 -11.12
CA SER A 177 1.36 -11.17 -12.54
C SER A 177 0.23 -10.66 -13.44
N VAL A 178 -0.48 -9.64 -12.95
CA VAL A 178 -1.55 -8.95 -13.67
C VAL A 178 -1.00 -7.67 -14.27
N SER A 179 -1.40 -7.34 -15.50
CA SER A 179 -1.05 -6.09 -16.15
C SER A 179 -2.20 -5.44 -16.91
N GLY A 180 -2.32 -4.11 -16.82
CA GLY A 180 -3.31 -3.30 -17.54
C GLY A 180 -4.74 -3.40 -17.01
N ILE A 181 -4.92 -3.60 -15.70
CA ILE A 181 -6.22 -3.83 -15.05
C ILE A 181 -6.45 -2.82 -13.92
N SER A 182 -7.68 -2.30 -13.83
CA SER A 182 -8.15 -1.49 -12.72
C SER A 182 -9.28 -2.19 -11.99
N VAL A 183 -9.11 -2.43 -10.69
CA VAL A 183 -10.13 -2.99 -9.79
C VAL A 183 -10.65 -1.85 -8.93
N VAL A 184 -11.92 -1.46 -9.10
CA VAL A 184 -12.46 -0.23 -8.52
C VAL A 184 -13.76 -0.50 -7.78
N GLY A 185 -13.96 0.07 -6.59
CA GLY A 185 -15.27 0.10 -5.94
C GLY A 185 -15.60 -1.08 -5.01
N PHE A 186 -14.65 -1.94 -4.64
CA PHE A 186 -14.93 -3.14 -3.87
C PHE A 186 -14.73 -2.95 -2.36
N ASP A 187 -15.55 -3.62 -1.55
CA ASP A 187 -15.37 -3.64 -0.10
C ASP A 187 -14.60 -4.89 0.37
N PHE A 188 -13.31 -4.71 0.59
CA PHE A 188 -12.40 -5.66 1.23
C PHE A 188 -12.05 -5.24 2.67
N SER A 189 -12.88 -4.45 3.37
CA SER A 189 -12.57 -3.87 4.69
C SER A 189 -12.13 -4.88 5.75
N GLY A 190 -12.63 -6.12 5.66
CA GLY A 190 -12.22 -7.23 6.52
C GLY A 190 -10.95 -7.95 6.10
N GLN A 191 -10.32 -7.58 4.99
CA GLN A 191 -9.45 -8.46 4.22
C GLN A 191 -8.11 -7.84 3.82
N ALA A 192 -7.06 -8.66 3.72
CA ALA A 192 -5.80 -8.23 3.14
C ALA A 192 -5.89 -8.25 1.60
N VAL A 193 -5.28 -7.29 0.94
CA VAL A 193 -5.09 -7.28 -0.51
C VAL A 193 -3.60 -7.24 -0.80
N LEU A 194 -3.14 -8.12 -1.69
CA LEU A 194 -1.76 -8.16 -2.17
C LEU A 194 -1.73 -7.91 -3.68
N VAL A 195 -0.87 -7.00 -4.12
CA VAL A 195 -0.47 -6.86 -5.51
C VAL A 195 0.94 -7.43 -5.66
N ARG A 196 1.11 -8.46 -6.50
CA ARG A 196 2.39 -9.16 -6.62
C ARG A 196 2.83 -9.33 -8.06
N ASP A 197 4.09 -8.99 -8.32
CA ASP A 197 4.72 -9.18 -9.63
C ASP A 197 3.89 -8.53 -10.77
N ALA A 198 3.19 -7.43 -10.47
CA ALA A 198 2.17 -6.82 -11.33
C ALA A 198 2.66 -5.53 -11.99
N GLN A 199 2.09 -5.16 -13.13
CA GLN A 199 2.46 -3.94 -13.84
C GLN A 199 1.23 -3.16 -14.23
N ASP A 200 1.27 -1.82 -14.27
CA ASP A 200 0.15 -1.03 -14.79
C ASP A 200 -1.22 -1.43 -14.19
N PHE A 201 -1.26 -1.55 -12.86
CA PHE A 201 -2.40 -2.05 -12.11
C PHE A 201 -2.95 -0.96 -11.20
N ALA A 202 -4.27 -0.85 -11.08
CA ALA A 202 -4.89 0.02 -10.08
C ALA A 202 -5.85 -0.74 -9.17
N LEU A 203 -5.80 -0.43 -7.88
CA LEU A 203 -6.89 -0.65 -6.93
C LEU A 203 -7.43 0.72 -6.52
N ALA A 204 -8.73 0.93 -6.62
CA ALA A 204 -9.29 2.24 -6.35
C ALA A 204 -10.66 2.24 -5.67
N TRP A 205 -10.97 3.31 -4.94
CA TRP A 205 -12.27 3.59 -4.32
C TRP A 205 -12.78 2.36 -3.56
N SER A 206 -11.87 1.76 -2.79
CA SER A 206 -12.05 0.46 -2.18
C SER A 206 -11.65 0.54 -0.72
N THR A 207 -12.42 -0.12 0.13
CA THR A 207 -12.04 -0.34 1.52
C THR A 207 -11.23 -1.61 1.63
N VAL A 208 -10.16 -1.61 2.42
CA VAL A 208 -9.29 -2.78 2.62
C VAL A 208 -8.92 -2.94 4.08
N GLY A 209 -8.69 -4.18 4.51
CA GLY A 209 -8.18 -4.51 5.84
C GLY A 209 -6.67 -4.37 5.94
N GLN A 210 -5.93 -4.77 4.91
CA GLN A 210 -4.48 -4.51 4.73
C GLN A 210 -4.19 -4.34 3.25
N LEU A 211 -3.10 -3.63 2.90
CA LEU A 211 -2.72 -3.42 1.51
C LEU A 211 -1.23 -3.60 1.29
N ASN A 212 -0.86 -4.63 0.52
CA ASN A 212 0.51 -5.06 0.36
C ASN A 212 0.94 -5.04 -1.10
N ILE A 213 2.25 -4.83 -1.33
CA ILE A 213 2.91 -5.07 -2.61
C ILE A 213 4.06 -6.05 -2.41
N THR A 214 4.25 -6.97 -3.34
CA THR A 214 5.45 -7.82 -3.39
C THR A 214 6.03 -7.89 -4.79
N ALA A 215 7.35 -7.73 -4.91
CA ALA A 215 8.09 -8.08 -6.12
C ALA A 215 9.11 -9.17 -5.75
N ASN A 216 8.84 -10.41 -6.16
CA ASN A 216 9.68 -11.55 -5.79
C ASN A 216 9.91 -12.58 -6.89
N ASN A 217 9.16 -12.52 -8.00
CA ASN A 217 9.44 -13.27 -9.23
C ASN A 217 9.48 -12.40 -10.48
N ALA A 218 8.95 -11.18 -10.41
CA ALA A 218 9.11 -10.16 -11.43
C ALA A 218 9.14 -8.77 -10.78
N ASN A 219 9.57 -7.76 -11.54
CA ASN A 219 9.41 -6.39 -11.10
C ASN A 219 7.92 -6.04 -11.01
N THR A 220 7.57 -5.25 -9.99
CA THR A 220 6.25 -4.63 -9.88
C THR A 220 6.38 -3.16 -10.21
N SER A 221 5.57 -2.63 -11.14
CA SER A 221 5.72 -1.23 -11.55
C SER A 221 4.43 -0.56 -12.02
N GLY A 222 4.35 0.76 -11.83
CA GLY A 222 3.19 1.55 -12.27
C GLY A 222 1.90 1.11 -11.57
N VAL A 223 1.97 0.88 -10.25
CA VAL A 223 0.80 0.51 -9.44
C VAL A 223 0.17 1.75 -8.85
N GLU A 224 -1.15 1.83 -8.89
CA GLU A 224 -1.91 2.95 -8.32
C GLU A 224 -2.89 2.45 -7.26
N PHE A 225 -2.80 3.01 -6.06
CA PHE A 225 -3.77 2.90 -5.00
C PHE A 225 -4.48 4.23 -4.87
N VAL A 226 -5.73 4.29 -5.32
CA VAL A 226 -6.47 5.56 -5.46
C VAL A 226 -7.70 5.54 -4.59
N GLU A 227 -7.75 6.36 -3.56
CA GLU A 227 -8.79 6.36 -2.54
C GLU A 227 -8.98 4.96 -1.94
N CYS A 228 -7.86 4.30 -1.62
CA CYS A 228 -7.87 3.07 -0.85
C CYS A 228 -7.95 3.40 0.64
N VAL A 229 -8.98 2.87 1.31
CA VAL A 229 -9.30 3.24 2.70
C VAL A 229 -9.16 2.03 3.61
N LEU A 230 -8.33 2.17 4.64
CA LEU A 230 -8.20 1.25 5.75
C LEU A 230 -8.80 1.94 6.98
N PRO A 231 -10.14 1.94 7.15
CA PRO A 231 -10.81 2.89 8.04
C PRO A 231 -10.72 2.48 9.51
N ASN A 232 -10.54 1.20 9.79
CA ASN A 232 -10.59 0.64 11.13
C ASN A 232 -9.18 0.45 11.68
N GLN A 233 -8.99 0.88 12.93
CA GLN A 233 -7.86 0.44 13.73
C GLN A 233 -7.95 -1.07 13.94
N VAL A 234 -6.81 -1.76 13.90
CA VAL A 234 -6.74 -3.21 14.17
C VAL A 234 -5.78 -3.53 15.29
N ASP A 235 -6.17 -4.50 16.10
CA ASP A 235 -5.39 -5.02 17.22
C ASP A 235 -4.58 -6.24 16.77
N ASP A 236 -3.59 -6.01 15.90
CA ASP A 236 -2.79 -7.06 15.25
C ASP A 236 -1.28 -6.73 15.32
N ASP A 237 -0.46 -7.75 15.24
CA ASP A 237 1.02 -7.70 15.32
C ASP A 237 1.65 -7.59 13.92
N THR A 238 0.97 -6.89 13.00
CA THR A 238 1.32 -6.81 11.59
C THR A 238 1.25 -5.38 11.07
N ASP A 239 1.97 -5.10 9.98
CA ASP A 239 1.87 -3.82 9.30
C ASP A 239 0.48 -3.61 8.67
N ARG A 240 0.03 -2.37 8.53
CA ARG A 240 -1.21 -2.05 7.78
C ARG A 240 -0.98 -2.13 6.27
N MET A 241 0.21 -1.69 5.85
CA MET A 241 0.69 -1.79 4.48
C MET A 241 2.13 -2.24 4.45
N ALA A 242 2.47 -3.12 3.53
CA ALA A 242 3.85 -3.56 3.37
C ALA A 242 4.24 -3.84 1.92
N PHE A 243 5.31 -3.16 1.50
CA PHE A 243 5.93 -3.28 0.19
C PHE A 243 7.25 -4.04 0.36
N ARG A 244 7.30 -5.23 -0.22
CA ARG A 244 8.41 -6.17 -0.01
C ARG A 244 9.06 -6.56 -1.33
N ILE A 245 10.38 -6.46 -1.38
CA ILE A 245 11.19 -6.90 -2.51
C ILE A 245 12.08 -8.09 -2.13
N ALA A 246 12.28 -9.01 -3.07
CA ALA A 246 13.15 -10.17 -2.94
C ALA A 246 13.79 -10.55 -4.27
N ASN A 247 14.81 -11.42 -4.24
CA ASN A 247 15.39 -12.08 -5.42
C ASN A 247 15.89 -11.11 -6.52
N ASN A 248 16.35 -9.92 -6.13
CA ASN A 248 16.82 -8.84 -7.01
C ASN A 248 15.72 -8.11 -7.80
N TYR A 249 14.45 -8.45 -7.61
CA TYR A 249 13.34 -7.70 -8.22
C TYR A 249 13.08 -6.39 -7.47
N SER A 250 12.51 -5.42 -8.19
CA SER A 250 12.26 -4.07 -7.70
C SER A 250 10.77 -3.72 -7.74
N ILE A 251 10.39 -2.77 -6.89
CA ILE A 251 9.13 -2.03 -6.97
C ILE A 251 9.46 -0.63 -7.49
N ASP A 252 8.76 -0.18 -8.52
CA ASP A 252 9.02 1.14 -9.13
C ASP A 252 7.73 1.84 -9.58
N GLY A 253 7.51 3.08 -9.12
CA GLY A 253 6.38 3.88 -9.54
C GLY A 253 5.08 3.40 -8.91
N VAL A 254 4.95 3.61 -7.60
CA VAL A 254 3.70 3.32 -6.88
C VAL A 254 3.10 4.63 -6.39
N SER A 255 1.83 4.88 -6.72
CA SER A 255 1.10 6.05 -6.27
C SER A 255 0.04 5.67 -5.24
N LEU A 256 -0.04 6.41 -4.14
CA LEU A 256 -1.06 6.36 -3.11
C LEU A 256 -1.74 7.73 -3.11
N LEU A 257 -2.92 7.82 -3.73
CA LEU A 257 -3.62 9.08 -4.00
C LEU A 257 -4.92 9.08 -3.21
N GLY A 258 -5.19 10.07 -2.37
CA GLY A 258 -6.44 10.14 -1.60
C GLY A 258 -6.61 9.01 -0.56
N CYS A 259 -5.53 8.35 -0.13
CA CYS A 259 -5.61 7.17 0.75
C CYS A 259 -5.80 7.56 2.22
N TYR A 260 -6.42 6.67 3.00
CA TYR A 260 -6.58 6.87 4.44
C TYR A 260 -6.25 5.59 5.19
N VAL A 261 -5.30 5.65 6.13
CA VAL A 261 -4.78 4.46 6.83
C VAL A 261 -4.85 4.61 8.34
N ALA A 262 -5.84 3.94 8.94
CA ALA A 262 -5.94 3.74 10.38
C ALA A 262 -4.85 2.78 10.89
N PRO A 263 -4.42 2.90 12.17
CA PRO A 263 -3.24 2.23 12.68
C PRO A 263 -3.48 0.76 13.06
N ALA A 264 -2.40 -0.01 13.22
CA ALA A 264 -2.39 -1.30 13.90
C ALA A 264 -1.72 -1.18 15.27
N TYR A 265 -2.31 -1.79 16.30
CA TYR A 265 -1.76 -1.81 17.65
C TYR A 265 -1.40 -3.24 18.09
N LYS A 266 -0.09 -3.47 18.23
CA LYS A 266 0.45 -4.74 18.71
C LYS A 266 0.22 -4.93 20.21
N ALA A 267 0.29 -6.17 20.68
CA ALA A 267 0.23 -6.46 22.11
C ALA A 267 1.39 -5.80 22.88
N ALA A 268 1.15 -5.38 24.13
CA ALA A 268 2.22 -4.91 25.01
C ALA A 268 3.29 -5.99 25.20
N GLY A 269 4.56 -5.60 25.10
CA GLY A 269 5.70 -6.53 25.16
C GLY A 269 5.97 -7.30 23.86
N SER A 270 5.13 -7.16 22.82
CA SER A 270 5.40 -7.78 21.52
C SER A 270 6.63 -7.17 20.86
N SER A 271 7.52 -8.05 20.38
CA SER A 271 8.69 -7.69 19.57
C SER A 271 8.37 -7.49 18.09
N SER A 272 7.12 -7.73 17.67
CA SER A 272 6.71 -7.57 16.28
C SER A 272 6.90 -6.13 15.82
N HIS A 273 7.36 -5.96 14.58
CA HIS A 273 7.26 -4.70 13.87
C HIS A 273 5.81 -4.52 13.41
N CYS A 274 5.27 -3.33 13.65
CA CYS A 274 3.88 -3.01 13.35
C CYS A 274 3.86 -1.57 12.85
N ASP A 275 4.24 -1.39 11.59
CA ASP A 275 4.30 -0.11 10.89
C ASP A 275 2.98 0.16 10.15
N THR A 276 2.61 1.43 9.99
CA THR A 276 1.44 1.75 9.14
C THR A 276 1.77 1.50 7.68
N PHE A 277 2.98 1.82 7.29
CA PHE A 277 3.54 1.47 5.99
C PHE A 277 4.99 1.02 6.16
N GLN A 278 5.31 -0.16 5.63
CA GLN A 278 6.66 -0.68 5.59
C GLN A 278 7.15 -0.88 4.15
N ALA A 279 8.25 -0.27 3.76
CA ALA A 279 9.02 -0.65 2.57
C ALA A 279 10.29 -1.39 3.02
N SER A 280 10.43 -2.66 2.66
CA SER A 280 11.52 -3.50 3.13
C SER A 280 12.06 -4.45 2.06
N ARG A 281 13.33 -4.84 2.25
CA ARG A 281 13.98 -5.86 1.42
C ARG A 281 14.13 -7.15 2.19
N SER A 282 13.55 -8.22 1.65
CA SER A 282 13.72 -9.57 2.19
C SER A 282 15.03 -10.21 1.73
N SER A 283 15.41 -10.06 0.45
CA SER A 283 16.66 -10.60 -0.11
C SER A 283 17.09 -9.87 -1.39
N GLY A 284 18.30 -10.17 -1.88
CA GLY A 284 18.80 -9.67 -3.17
C GLY A 284 19.26 -8.21 -3.18
N SER A 285 19.37 -7.59 -4.36
CA SER A 285 19.89 -6.24 -4.57
C SER A 285 18.87 -5.24 -5.14
N GLY A 286 17.62 -5.64 -5.31
CA GLY A 286 16.54 -4.78 -5.82
C GLY A 286 16.33 -3.53 -4.96
N GLY A 287 15.59 -2.57 -5.51
CA GLY A 287 15.25 -1.32 -4.84
C GLY A 287 13.75 -1.03 -4.88
N ILE A 288 13.32 -0.10 -4.03
CA ILE A 288 11.97 0.47 -4.06
C ILE A 288 12.12 1.92 -4.50
N ARG A 289 11.45 2.32 -5.58
CA ARG A 289 11.65 3.64 -6.20
C ARG A 289 10.33 4.32 -6.54
N ASN A 290 10.37 5.65 -6.58
CA ASN A 290 9.30 6.49 -7.12
C ASN A 290 7.95 6.21 -6.43
N LEU A 291 7.95 6.33 -5.09
CA LEU A 291 6.73 6.25 -4.29
C LEU A 291 6.10 7.64 -4.19
N ARG A 292 4.82 7.78 -4.54
CA ARG A 292 4.07 9.03 -4.41
C ARG A 292 2.97 8.85 -3.39
N PHE A 293 2.95 9.71 -2.38
CA PHE A 293 1.86 9.85 -1.43
C PHE A 293 1.25 11.23 -1.67
N GLU A 294 -0.02 11.26 -2.05
CA GLU A 294 -0.73 12.49 -2.36
C GLU A 294 -2.11 12.48 -1.74
N ASP A 295 -2.55 13.62 -1.20
CA ASP A 295 -3.87 13.77 -0.61
C ASP A 295 -4.20 12.68 0.42
N SER A 296 -3.20 12.17 1.14
CA SER A 296 -3.33 10.94 1.93
C SER A 296 -3.13 11.17 3.43
N VAL A 297 -3.71 10.30 4.24
CA VAL A 297 -3.61 10.33 5.72
C VAL A 297 -3.10 9.00 6.25
N PHE A 298 -2.08 9.07 7.10
CA PHE A 298 -1.51 7.90 7.78
C PHE A 298 -1.36 8.16 9.27
N PHE A 299 -1.95 7.29 10.08
CA PHE A 299 -1.83 7.31 11.55
C PHE A 299 -0.81 6.29 12.01
N GLN A 300 0.00 6.63 13.02
CA GLN A 300 1.05 5.73 13.52
C GLN A 300 0.48 4.46 14.15
N SER A 301 0.94 3.33 13.60
CA SER A 301 0.84 2.01 14.22
C SER A 301 1.85 1.87 15.35
N SER A 302 1.82 0.79 16.13
CA SER A 302 2.68 0.67 17.32
C SER A 302 4.19 0.85 17.09
N SER A 303 4.69 0.70 15.86
CA SER A 303 6.06 1.04 15.47
C SER A 303 6.10 2.43 14.82
N GLN A 304 6.00 2.55 13.50
CA GLN A 304 6.14 3.83 12.77
C GLN A 304 4.91 4.19 11.91
N VAL A 305 4.85 5.44 11.44
CA VAL A 305 3.95 5.78 10.31
C VAL A 305 4.51 5.19 9.02
N LEU A 306 5.65 5.71 8.56
CA LEU A 306 6.38 5.20 7.41
C LEU A 306 7.74 4.64 7.86
N MET A 307 7.95 3.35 7.63
CA MET A 307 9.25 2.68 7.77
C MET A 307 9.74 2.30 6.37
N MET A 308 10.95 2.74 6.00
CA MET A 308 11.48 2.48 4.67
C MET A 308 12.96 2.09 4.70
N GLU A 309 13.30 1.09 3.88
CA GLU A 309 14.67 0.67 3.56
C GLU A 309 14.84 0.67 2.04
N ARG A 310 16.05 0.99 1.52
CA ARG A 310 16.38 0.94 0.08
C ARG A 310 15.42 1.71 -0.83
N THR A 311 14.93 2.83 -0.31
CA THR A 311 13.90 3.60 -0.99
C THR A 311 14.48 4.90 -1.54
N SER A 312 14.19 5.21 -2.80
CA SER A 312 14.59 6.48 -3.42
C SER A 312 13.45 7.10 -4.21
N GLY A 313 13.38 8.44 -4.26
CA GLY A 313 12.36 9.15 -5.00
C GLY A 313 11.00 9.02 -4.32
N VAL A 314 10.91 9.44 -3.06
CA VAL A 314 9.62 9.46 -2.34
C VAL A 314 9.05 10.88 -2.39
N SER A 315 7.85 11.04 -2.93
CA SER A 315 7.13 12.31 -2.90
C SER A 315 6.03 12.27 -1.85
N LEU A 316 6.04 13.23 -0.94
CA LEU A 316 5.00 13.50 0.05
C LEU A 316 4.32 14.82 -0.36
N ALA A 317 3.18 14.74 -1.03
CA ALA A 317 2.43 15.89 -1.53
C ALA A 317 1.10 15.99 -0.80
N HIS A 318 0.75 17.15 -0.27
CA HIS A 318 -0.53 17.41 0.41
C HIS A 318 -1.03 16.23 1.26
N SER A 319 -0.19 15.73 2.18
CA SER A 319 -0.50 14.53 2.96
C SER A 319 -0.22 14.74 4.45
N ALA A 320 -0.96 14.04 5.30
CA ALA A 320 -0.81 14.07 6.75
C ALA A 320 -0.25 12.76 7.30
N PHE A 321 0.86 12.86 8.03
CA PHE A 321 1.50 11.74 8.71
C PHE A 321 1.50 12.01 10.22
N ILE A 322 0.68 11.26 10.96
CA ILE A 322 0.33 11.58 12.36
C ILE A 322 0.98 10.56 13.30
N GLY A 323 2.08 10.97 13.94
CA GLY A 323 2.90 10.14 14.82
C GLY A 323 2.88 10.48 16.31
N GLY A 324 3.31 9.51 17.11
CA GLY A 324 3.22 9.47 18.57
C GLY A 324 1.79 9.24 19.04
N LEU A 325 1.46 9.75 20.23
CA LEU A 325 0.11 9.69 20.76
C LEU A 325 -0.86 10.68 20.09
N ARG A 326 -0.37 11.48 19.14
CA ARG A 326 -1.16 12.47 18.38
C ARG A 326 -2.27 11.90 17.56
N GLY A 327 -2.25 10.61 17.22
CA GLY A 327 -3.34 9.95 16.50
C GLY A 327 -4.42 9.40 17.44
N THR A 328 -4.16 9.34 18.74
CA THR A 328 -4.97 8.55 19.69
C THR A 328 -6.28 9.20 20.09
N GLY A 329 -6.47 10.49 19.77
CA GLY A 329 -7.78 11.14 19.86
C GLY A 329 -8.76 10.59 18.82
N ARG A 330 -8.26 10.19 17.64
CA ARG A 330 -9.04 9.55 16.58
C ARG A 330 -9.10 8.03 16.76
N TYR A 331 -7.97 7.40 17.08
CA TYR A 331 -7.84 5.95 17.27
C TYR A 331 -7.29 5.63 18.66
N PRO A 332 -8.15 5.53 19.69
CA PRO A 332 -7.70 5.25 21.06
C PRO A 332 -6.95 3.92 21.18
N ILE A 333 -5.91 3.90 22.01
CA ILE A 333 -5.15 2.68 22.31
C ILE A 333 -5.90 1.86 23.36
N GLY A 334 -6.29 0.64 23.01
CA GLY A 334 -6.95 -0.28 23.92
C GLY A 334 -6.06 -0.77 25.08
N ALA A 335 -6.69 -1.26 26.15
CA ALA A 335 -5.97 -1.86 27.27
C ALA A 335 -5.12 -3.07 26.81
N GLY A 336 -3.91 -3.20 27.36
CA GLY A 336 -2.98 -4.29 27.03
C GLY A 336 -2.23 -4.13 25.70
N ARG A 337 -2.41 -3.01 25.00
CA ARG A 337 -1.68 -2.68 23.76
C ARG A 337 -0.40 -1.91 24.03
N HIS A 338 0.54 -2.01 23.09
CA HIS A 338 1.77 -1.23 23.14
C HIS A 338 1.46 0.26 22.97
N VAL A 339 1.75 1.05 24.00
CA VAL A 339 1.71 2.52 23.94
C VAL A 339 2.97 3.01 23.24
N MET A 340 2.81 3.79 22.17
CA MET A 340 3.94 4.33 21.44
C MET A 340 4.75 5.28 22.34
N THR A 341 6.00 4.93 22.62
CA THR A 341 6.93 5.79 23.37
C THR A 341 7.88 6.57 22.47
N ALA A 342 8.01 6.14 21.21
CA ALA A 342 8.84 6.79 20.21
C ALA A 342 7.95 7.55 19.21
N GLN A 343 8.42 8.72 18.78
CA GLN A 343 7.66 9.61 17.89
C GLN A 343 7.94 9.35 16.41
N ASN A 344 8.42 8.16 16.00
CA ASN A 344 8.97 8.06 14.66
C ASN A 344 7.90 7.95 13.57
N THR A 345 7.71 9.08 12.91
CA THR A 345 6.76 9.25 11.82
C THR A 345 7.39 8.80 10.53
N LEU A 346 8.53 9.39 10.18
CA LEU A 346 9.30 9.02 9.00
C LEU A 346 10.59 8.36 9.43
N TRP A 347 10.68 7.06 9.22
CA TRP A 347 11.82 6.25 9.65
C TRP A 347 12.50 5.56 8.47
N GLY A 348 13.69 6.04 8.14
CA GLY A 348 14.65 5.39 7.26
C GLY A 348 15.77 4.72 8.07
N LYS A 349 16.26 3.59 7.58
CA LYS A 349 17.45 2.95 8.18
C LYS A 349 18.67 3.84 7.96
N THR A 350 19.43 4.18 9.01
CA THR A 350 20.57 5.10 8.88
C THR A 350 21.69 4.58 7.97
N THR A 351 21.83 3.26 7.82
CA THR A 351 22.79 2.63 6.89
C THR A 351 22.24 2.46 5.48
N ASP A 352 20.96 2.76 5.26
CA ASP A 352 20.25 2.57 4.00
C ASP A 352 19.10 3.61 3.91
N PRO A 353 19.45 4.91 3.90
CA PRO A 353 18.49 5.99 4.09
C PRO A 353 17.55 6.14 2.89
N VAL A 354 16.42 6.80 3.12
CA VAL A 354 15.56 7.25 2.01
C VAL A 354 16.24 8.43 1.31
N THR A 355 16.42 8.34 0.00
CA THR A 355 17.10 9.39 -0.79
C THR A 355 16.18 10.05 -1.80
N ASN A 356 16.51 11.28 -2.20
CA ASN A 356 15.75 12.05 -3.18
C ASN A 356 14.28 12.19 -2.77
N ALA A 357 14.02 12.40 -1.49
CA ALA A 357 12.67 12.64 -1.00
C ALA A 357 12.24 14.09 -1.28
N THR A 358 10.96 14.32 -1.55
CA THR A 358 10.36 15.65 -1.66
C THR A 358 9.17 15.76 -0.74
N ALA A 359 8.96 16.93 -0.14
CA ALA A 359 7.79 17.22 0.67
C ALA A 359 7.16 18.55 0.23
N SER A 360 5.87 18.55 -0.08
CA SER A 360 5.12 19.75 -0.43
C SER A 360 3.74 19.74 0.23
N ASP A 361 3.29 20.90 0.72
CA ASP A 361 1.93 21.13 1.25
C ASP A 361 1.49 20.13 2.34
N SER A 362 2.45 19.53 3.05
CA SER A 362 2.20 18.36 3.91
C SER A 362 2.26 18.69 5.41
N PHE A 363 1.71 17.80 6.22
CA PHE A 363 1.79 17.85 7.68
C PHE A 363 2.47 16.60 8.23
N ILE A 364 3.58 16.76 8.95
CA ILE A 364 4.35 15.66 9.53
C ILE A 364 4.47 15.86 11.06
N ALA A 365 3.64 15.13 11.79
CA ALA A 365 3.61 15.13 13.25
C ALA A 365 4.46 13.96 13.78
N GLY A 366 5.51 14.23 14.55
CA GLY A 366 6.54 13.33 15.06
C GLY A 366 7.93 13.55 14.43
N SER A 367 8.86 12.64 14.71
CA SER A 367 10.26 12.70 14.30
C SER A 367 10.50 12.13 12.90
N ILE A 368 11.51 12.69 12.23
CA ILE A 368 11.98 12.30 10.91
C ILE A 368 13.44 11.85 11.05
N ARG A 369 13.76 10.61 10.68
CA ARG A 369 15.12 10.05 10.81
C ARG A 369 15.49 9.21 9.60
N GLY A 370 16.69 9.39 9.06
CA GLY A 370 17.19 8.58 7.95
C GLY A 370 16.54 8.90 6.59
N TRP A 371 16.07 10.13 6.43
CA TRP A 371 15.49 10.66 5.19
C TRP A 371 16.33 11.84 4.70
N ASN A 372 16.70 11.82 3.43
CA ASN A 372 17.42 12.89 2.74
C ASN A 372 16.46 13.56 1.75
N PHE A 373 16.07 14.80 2.05
CA PHE A 373 15.16 15.57 1.22
C PHE A 373 15.91 16.38 0.16
N ALA A 374 15.54 16.19 -1.10
CA ALA A 374 15.96 17.03 -2.21
C ALA A 374 15.28 18.41 -2.14
N SER A 375 14.01 18.45 -1.73
CA SER A 375 13.27 19.69 -1.53
C SER A 375 12.21 19.58 -0.43
N ALA A 376 11.90 20.70 0.19
CA ALA A 376 10.72 20.89 1.03
C ALA A 376 10.05 22.24 0.74
N SER A 377 8.74 22.28 0.63
CA SER A 377 7.96 23.52 0.47
C SER A 377 6.63 23.43 1.20
N ASN A 378 6.16 24.54 1.77
CA ASN A 378 4.85 24.64 2.44
C ASN A 378 4.51 23.44 3.35
N THR A 379 5.50 22.87 4.03
CA THR A 379 5.32 21.65 4.82
C THR A 379 5.56 21.95 6.28
N VAL A 380 4.56 21.64 7.11
CA VAL A 380 4.61 21.83 8.55
C VAL A 380 5.10 20.57 9.23
N VAL A 381 6.07 20.71 10.12
CA VAL A 381 6.62 19.62 10.94
C VAL A 381 6.56 19.98 12.42
N SER A 382 6.33 18.98 13.26
CA SER A 382 6.27 19.20 14.72
C SER A 382 7.61 19.13 15.45
N HIS A 383 8.68 18.71 14.78
CA HIS A 383 10.02 18.53 15.35
C HIS A 383 11.06 18.98 14.34
N THR A 384 12.27 19.27 14.82
CA THR A 384 13.40 19.61 13.95
C THR A 384 13.61 18.53 12.86
N PRO A 385 13.41 18.88 11.58
CA PRO A 385 13.58 17.95 10.47
C PRO A 385 15.06 17.91 10.03
N PRO A 386 15.46 16.90 9.22
CA PRO A 386 16.68 17.02 8.43
C PRO A 386 16.61 18.23 7.50
N THR A 387 17.74 18.90 7.27
CA THR A 387 17.83 20.02 6.32
C THR A 387 17.64 19.52 4.89
N PRO A 388 16.64 20.02 4.13
CA PRO A 388 16.49 19.69 2.73
C PRO A 388 17.58 20.39 1.89
N ALA A 389 17.89 19.84 0.70
CA ALA A 389 18.85 20.46 -0.21
C ALA A 389 18.33 21.78 -0.81
N SER A 390 17.01 21.96 -0.90
CA SER A 390 16.35 23.19 -1.34
C SER A 390 15.02 23.42 -0.60
N GLY A 391 14.65 24.70 -0.44
CA GLY A 391 13.47 25.09 0.34
C GLY A 391 13.63 24.83 1.85
N GLU A 392 12.53 24.81 2.58
CA GLU A 392 12.54 24.63 4.02
C GLU A 392 11.22 24.04 4.55
N PHE A 393 11.30 23.45 5.74
CA PHE A 393 10.13 23.07 6.52
C PHE A 393 9.78 24.19 7.50
N THR A 394 8.48 24.35 7.78
CA THR A 394 8.03 25.18 8.90
C THR A 394 7.89 24.31 10.14
N VAL A 395 8.68 24.60 11.18
CA VAL A 395 8.54 23.90 12.47
C VAL A 395 7.43 24.60 13.27
N ASP A 396 6.44 23.82 13.73
CA ASP A 396 5.38 24.30 14.61
C ASP A 396 5.32 23.48 15.90
N ASP A 397 5.84 24.08 16.97
CA ASP A 397 5.95 23.46 18.29
C ASP A 397 4.59 23.26 18.98
N ALA A 398 3.50 23.88 18.50
CA ALA A 398 2.16 23.58 18.99
C ALA A 398 1.79 22.10 18.81
N TYR A 399 2.42 21.44 17.84
CA TYR A 399 2.27 20.01 17.61
C TYR A 399 3.42 19.18 18.19
N ALA A 400 4.40 19.75 18.91
CA ALA A 400 5.56 19.02 19.41
C ALA A 400 5.27 18.11 20.63
N ALA A 401 4.19 18.35 21.37
CA ALA A 401 3.80 17.55 22.53
C ALA A 401 3.58 16.07 22.14
N ALA A 402 4.45 15.19 22.67
CA ALA A 402 4.53 13.78 22.29
C ALA A 402 3.39 12.93 22.86
N ASP A 403 2.89 13.36 24.01
CA ASP A 403 2.02 12.64 24.93
C ASP A 403 0.55 13.03 24.80
N GLN A 404 0.24 14.00 23.93
CA GLN A 404 -1.10 14.54 23.78
C GLN A 404 -1.68 14.19 22.40
N PRO A 405 -2.97 13.79 22.33
CA PRO A 405 -3.67 13.68 21.07
C PRO A 405 -3.83 15.06 20.43
N LEU A 406 -3.92 15.13 19.10
CA LEU A 406 -4.43 16.34 18.46
C LEU A 406 -5.90 16.55 18.88
N PRO A 407 -6.37 17.80 18.97
CA PRO A 407 -7.78 18.08 19.28
C PRO A 407 -8.73 17.46 18.26
N GLN A 408 -9.90 17.01 18.70
CA GLN A 408 -10.88 16.37 17.81
C GLN A 408 -11.26 17.24 16.60
N GLY A 409 -11.48 18.54 16.83
CA GLY A 409 -11.80 19.50 15.77
C GLY A 409 -10.68 19.66 14.73
N TRP A 410 -9.42 19.38 15.09
CA TRP A 410 -8.33 19.36 14.11
C TRP A 410 -8.51 18.18 13.15
N TYR A 411 -8.78 16.97 13.63
CA TYR A 411 -8.99 15.83 12.72
C TYR A 411 -10.23 16.02 11.88
N ASP A 412 -11.33 16.56 12.43
CA ASP A 412 -12.57 16.69 11.65
C ASP A 412 -12.43 17.72 10.52
N ALA A 413 -11.60 18.75 10.72
CA ALA A 413 -11.29 19.73 9.68
C ALA A 413 -10.25 19.25 8.66
N ASN A 414 -9.22 18.52 9.10
CA ASN A 414 -8.06 18.21 8.25
C ASN A 414 -8.02 16.75 7.78
N CYS A 415 -8.61 15.81 8.50
CA CYS A 415 -8.65 14.38 8.17
C CYS A 415 -10.02 13.78 8.51
N PRO A 416 -11.11 14.19 7.83
CA PRO A 416 -12.45 13.70 8.09
C PRO A 416 -12.52 12.17 8.15
N MET A 417 -13.30 11.64 9.08
CA MET A 417 -13.44 10.19 9.24
C MET A 417 -14.02 9.58 7.96
N PRO A 418 -13.35 8.58 7.35
CA PRO A 418 -13.85 7.91 6.15
C PRO A 418 -14.82 6.79 6.55
N ASP A 419 -15.87 7.14 7.29
CA ASP A 419 -16.93 6.18 7.62
C ASP A 419 -17.75 5.80 6.39
N ALA A 420 -18.53 4.72 6.49
CA ALA A 420 -19.30 4.20 5.35
C ALA A 420 -20.28 5.24 4.76
N ALA A 421 -20.83 6.15 5.57
CA ALA A 421 -21.75 7.18 5.09
C ALA A 421 -21.02 8.26 4.28
N ARG A 422 -19.85 8.70 4.76
CA ARG A 422 -18.99 9.62 4.02
C ARG A 422 -18.52 8.97 2.72
N LEU A 423 -18.02 7.74 2.77
CA LEU A 423 -17.54 7.02 1.59
C LEU A 423 -18.64 6.85 0.55
N ALA A 424 -19.84 6.42 0.95
CA ALA A 424 -20.99 6.33 0.04
C ALA A 424 -21.35 7.68 -0.61
N THR A 425 -21.09 8.80 0.07
CA THR A 425 -21.34 10.15 -0.46
C THR A 425 -20.28 10.57 -1.46
N ILE A 426 -18.99 10.47 -1.08
CA ILE A 426 -17.89 10.92 -1.96
C ILE A 426 -17.67 9.96 -3.12
N TRP A 427 -18.07 8.69 -2.99
CA TRP A 427 -17.96 7.68 -4.03
C TRP A 427 -19.26 7.44 -4.82
N ALA A 428 -20.25 8.34 -4.71
CA ALA A 428 -21.55 8.21 -5.36
C ALA A 428 -21.50 8.20 -6.91
N ALA A 429 -20.34 8.51 -7.50
CA ALA A 429 -20.14 8.44 -8.95
C ALA A 429 -19.84 7.03 -9.49
N LEU A 430 -19.59 6.06 -8.61
CA LEU A 430 -19.53 4.62 -8.96
C LEU A 430 -20.93 4.06 -9.18
#